data_AF-A0A5C6DQ75-F1
#
_entry.id   AF-A0A5C6DQ75-F1
#
_cell.length_a   1.000
_cell.length_b   1.000
_cell.length_c   1.000
_cell.angle_alpha   90.00
_cell.angle_beta   90.00
_cell.angle_gamma   90.00
#
_symmetry.space_group_name_H-M   'P 1'
#
loop_
_entity.id
_entity.type
_entity.pdbx_description
1 polymer ?
#
loop_
_entity_poly.entity_id
_entity_poly.type
_entity_poly.pdbx_seq_one_letter_code
_entity_poly.pdbx_strand_id
1 'polypeptide(L)'
;MKIHALGTSLPSHSIAQSDSAEIAATLCCENDQHRRLLTTLYRRTGVKSRHSVLLDPIPVDDVAGADFAERHSRPSHSRSSHSRSSHSRPSHSRSNGAIDGEPAPAGVNSAVATSPFDQQTFYPPAQHSHDRGPTTGQRSKAYRIHAAKLAIDAAMDALSQCEIAADSITHLVTVSCTGFQAPGVDVALISALGLPATVSRTHVGFMGCHGAINGLRIAKAFADSVPDARVLLVAVELCSLHQQYGWNHDRIVSNALFADGAAAIVGSVGEIGRRQSAIELQDSYSLIIPNTEAMMSWEIGDHGYEMFLSAEVPDIIRHATNDALSKWLAKSGLTLSDIRSWAIHPGGPRILDACSDALNLQACDLESSRSVLSRCGNMSSPTVLFVLKELLDAGRSAPTLMLGFGPGLAMEAAIFS
;
A
#
# COMPACT_ATOMS: atom_id res chain seq x y z
N MET A 1 18.12 -14.89 1.86
CA MET A 1 17.34 -14.28 2.97
C MET A 1 15.97 -14.91 3.00
N LYS A 2 15.72 -15.71 4.02
CA LYS A 2 14.44 -16.39 4.23
C LYS A 2 13.34 -15.40 4.60
N ILE A 3 12.15 -15.64 4.07
CA ILE A 3 10.94 -14.85 4.35
C ILE A 3 10.06 -15.66 5.31
N HIS A 4 9.95 -15.19 6.55
CA HIS A 4 9.24 -15.88 7.63
C HIS A 4 7.76 -15.57 7.66
N ALA A 5 7.41 -14.34 7.28
CA ALA A 5 6.05 -13.85 7.31
C ALA A 5 5.84 -12.74 6.29
N LEU A 6 4.61 -12.65 5.81
CA LEU A 6 4.14 -11.58 4.94
C LEU A 6 2.76 -11.14 5.42
N GLY A 7 2.70 -9.93 5.97
CA GLY A 7 1.47 -9.31 6.46
C GLY A 7 0.96 -8.26 5.50
N THR A 8 -0.36 -8.06 5.46
CA THR A 8 -1.00 -7.06 4.59
C THR A 8 -2.08 -6.28 5.31
N SER A 9 -2.24 -5.01 4.94
CA SER A 9 -3.30 -4.14 5.45
C SER A 9 -3.90 -3.30 4.33
N LEU A 10 -5.22 -3.13 4.40
CA LEU A 10 -6.02 -2.31 3.50
C LEU A 10 -6.86 -1.34 4.34
N PRO A 11 -7.18 -0.14 3.83
CA PRO A 11 -8.21 0.71 4.43
C PRO A 11 -9.50 -0.04 4.71
N SER A 12 -10.23 0.38 5.75
CA SER A 12 -11.42 -0.33 6.23
C SER A 12 -12.58 -0.32 5.24
N HIS A 13 -12.63 0.70 4.36
CA HIS A 13 -13.67 0.85 3.36
C HIS A 13 -13.12 0.68 1.94
N SER A 14 -13.98 0.16 1.07
CA SER A 14 -13.72 0.04 -0.36
C SER A 14 -14.87 0.62 -1.16
N ILE A 15 -14.57 1.01 -2.39
CA ILE A 15 -15.53 1.57 -3.35
C ILE A 15 -15.53 0.75 -4.63
N ALA A 16 -16.71 0.52 -5.19
CA ALA A 16 -16.87 -0.13 -6.48
C ALA A 16 -16.31 0.76 -7.60
N GLN A 17 -15.77 0.14 -8.65
CA GLN A 17 -15.18 0.88 -9.76
C GLN A 17 -16.20 1.76 -10.51
N SER A 18 -17.48 1.35 -10.54
CA SER A 18 -18.58 2.17 -11.08
C SER A 18 -18.75 3.47 -10.29
N ASP A 19 -18.83 3.35 -8.98
CA ASP A 19 -19.12 4.46 -8.07
C ASP A 19 -17.92 5.42 -8.02
N SER A 20 -16.71 4.85 -8.06
CA SER A 20 -15.48 5.62 -8.19
C SER A 20 -15.42 6.41 -9.51
N ALA A 21 -15.95 5.86 -10.62
CA ALA A 21 -16.05 6.58 -11.89
C ALA A 21 -17.04 7.74 -11.80
N GLU A 22 -18.16 7.57 -11.09
CA GLU A 22 -19.12 8.66 -10.84
C GLU A 22 -18.48 9.78 -10.02
N ILE A 23 -17.70 9.43 -8.99
CA ILE A 23 -16.99 10.41 -8.18
C ILE A 23 -15.98 11.18 -9.05
N ALA A 24 -15.09 10.47 -9.74
CA ALA A 24 -14.09 11.11 -10.58
C ALA A 24 -14.71 11.96 -11.71
N ALA A 25 -15.90 11.60 -12.20
CA ALA A 25 -16.60 12.38 -13.21
C ALA A 25 -17.04 13.77 -12.69
N THR A 26 -17.32 13.96 -11.41
CA THR A 26 -17.61 15.32 -10.90
C THR A 26 -16.35 16.11 -10.57
N LEU A 27 -15.27 15.42 -10.19
CA LEU A 27 -13.98 16.05 -9.88
C LEU A 27 -13.24 16.51 -11.14
N CYS A 28 -13.38 15.75 -12.24
CA CYS A 28 -12.54 15.90 -13.42
C CYS A 28 -13.28 16.33 -14.69
N CYS A 29 -14.56 15.97 -14.89
CA CYS A 29 -15.20 16.15 -16.19
C CYS A 29 -15.95 17.49 -16.31
N GLU A 30 -15.65 18.21 -17.39
CA GLU A 30 -16.28 19.49 -17.72
C GLU A 30 -17.48 19.35 -18.67
N ASN A 31 -17.59 18.23 -19.38
CA ASN A 31 -18.64 17.97 -20.39
C ASN A 31 -18.95 16.46 -20.53
N ASP A 32 -20.00 16.13 -21.28
CA ASP A 32 -20.44 14.74 -21.47
C ASP A 32 -19.46 13.86 -22.23
N GLN A 33 -18.63 14.44 -23.11
CA GLN A 33 -17.60 13.69 -23.81
C GLN A 33 -16.52 13.21 -22.83
N HIS A 34 -16.10 14.08 -21.91
CA HIS A 34 -15.18 13.73 -20.83
C HIS A 34 -15.76 12.61 -19.96
N ARG A 35 -17.03 12.72 -19.57
CA ARG A 35 -17.73 11.69 -18.77
C ARG A 35 -17.73 10.33 -19.47
N ARG A 36 -18.13 10.29 -20.74
CA ARG A 36 -18.16 9.03 -21.53
C ARG A 36 -16.78 8.37 -21.64
N LEU A 37 -15.73 9.18 -21.86
CA LEU A 37 -14.37 8.66 -21.93
C LEU A 37 -13.91 8.12 -20.57
N LEU A 38 -14.11 8.88 -19.49
CA LEU A 38 -13.75 8.48 -18.12
C LEU A 38 -14.43 7.16 -17.74
N THR A 39 -15.73 7.04 -17.92
CA THR A 39 -16.47 5.79 -17.62
C THR A 39 -15.94 4.61 -18.43
N THR A 40 -15.50 4.83 -19.66
CA THR A 40 -14.89 3.78 -20.50
C THR A 40 -13.51 3.38 -20.00
N LEU A 41 -12.69 4.35 -19.60
CA LEU A 41 -11.37 4.09 -19.01
C LEU A 41 -11.49 3.27 -17.73
N TYR A 42 -12.37 3.67 -16.80
CA TYR A 42 -12.59 2.97 -15.54
C TYR A 42 -13.01 1.51 -15.75
N ARG A 43 -13.93 1.24 -16.69
CA ARG A 43 -14.37 -0.12 -17.03
C ARG A 43 -13.25 -0.99 -17.63
N ARG A 44 -12.28 -0.40 -18.31
CA ARG A 44 -11.19 -1.13 -19.01
C ARG A 44 -9.97 -1.39 -18.13
N THR A 45 -9.95 -0.92 -16.89
CA THR A 45 -8.82 -1.13 -15.96
C THR A 45 -8.71 -2.56 -15.44
N GLY A 46 -9.78 -3.35 -15.49
CA GLY A 46 -9.85 -4.66 -14.83
C GLY A 46 -10.04 -4.60 -13.31
N VAL A 47 -10.07 -3.39 -12.74
CA VAL A 47 -10.35 -3.13 -11.33
C VAL A 47 -11.86 -3.21 -11.10
N LYS A 48 -12.28 -3.98 -10.08
CA LYS A 48 -13.69 -4.08 -9.64
C LYS A 48 -13.95 -3.21 -8.42
N SER A 49 -13.00 -3.15 -7.51
CA SER A 49 -13.07 -2.34 -6.28
C SER A 49 -11.70 -1.82 -5.90
N ARG A 50 -11.67 -0.73 -5.13
CA ARG A 50 -10.44 -0.18 -4.55
C ARG A 50 -10.66 0.21 -3.10
N HIS A 51 -9.66 -0.05 -2.27
CA HIS A 51 -9.62 0.47 -0.91
C HIS A 51 -9.01 1.86 -0.90
N SER A 52 -9.57 2.75 -0.07
CA SER A 52 -9.18 4.16 -0.04
C SER A 52 -9.35 4.74 1.35
N VAL A 53 -8.33 5.46 1.82
CA VAL A 53 -8.39 6.20 3.09
C VAL A 53 -9.28 7.43 3.02
N LEU A 54 -9.66 7.87 1.81
CA LEU A 54 -10.60 9.00 1.63
C LEU A 54 -12.01 8.68 2.12
N LEU A 55 -12.32 7.38 2.23
CA LEU A 55 -13.58 6.87 2.73
C LEU A 55 -13.57 6.71 4.26
N ASP A 56 -12.39 6.83 4.88
CA ASP A 56 -12.26 6.84 6.32
C ASP A 56 -12.44 8.27 6.85
N PRO A 57 -13.06 8.46 8.04
CA PRO A 57 -13.16 9.78 8.64
C PRO A 57 -11.77 10.38 8.88
N ILE A 58 -11.52 11.56 8.34
CA ILE A 58 -10.32 12.33 8.66
C ILE A 58 -10.65 13.15 9.92
N PRO A 59 -9.93 12.99 11.04
CA PRO A 59 -10.17 13.81 12.23
C PRO A 59 -10.05 15.30 11.88
N VAL A 60 -11.18 16.02 11.99
CA VAL A 60 -11.34 17.42 11.55
C VAL A 60 -10.37 18.36 12.30
N ASP A 61 -10.01 18.01 13.54
CA ASP A 61 -9.12 18.80 14.39
C ASP A 61 -7.63 18.73 14.00
N ASP A 62 -7.21 17.75 13.19
CA ASP A 62 -5.80 17.58 12.79
C ASP A 62 -5.49 18.13 11.38
N VAL A 63 -6.51 18.40 10.56
CA VAL A 63 -6.34 19.05 9.24
C VAL A 63 -6.23 20.57 9.40
N ALA A 64 -7.02 21.12 10.33
CA ALA A 64 -7.03 22.52 10.73
C ALA A 64 -5.92 22.84 11.75
N GLY A 65 -4.66 22.64 11.36
CA GLY A 65 -3.52 23.38 11.92
C GLY A 65 -3.37 23.42 13.45
N ALA A 66 -3.53 22.32 14.17
CA ALA A 66 -3.00 22.23 15.53
C ALA A 66 -1.47 22.20 15.45
N ASP A 67 -0.87 23.36 15.74
CA ASP A 67 0.57 23.61 15.69
C ASP A 67 1.29 22.65 16.65
N PHE A 68 2.34 21.99 16.17
CA PHE A 68 3.11 21.01 16.97
C PHE A 68 3.69 21.65 18.25
N ALA A 69 3.79 22.99 18.26
CA ALA A 69 4.25 23.80 19.38
C ALA A 69 3.32 23.76 20.63
N GLU A 70 2.00 23.68 20.47
CA GLU A 70 1.07 23.81 21.60
C GLU A 70 1.01 22.55 22.48
N ARG A 71 1.28 21.37 21.92
CA ARG A 71 1.28 20.11 22.71
C ARG A 71 2.48 19.98 23.65
N HIS A 72 3.54 20.76 23.45
CA HIS A 72 4.74 20.75 24.30
C HIS A 72 4.84 21.90 25.30
N SER A 73 3.84 22.79 25.36
CA SER A 73 3.86 23.95 26.27
C SER A 73 3.30 23.68 27.68
N ARG A 74 2.94 22.43 28.03
CA ARG A 74 2.50 22.10 29.40
C ARG A 74 3.66 21.50 30.21
N PRO A 75 4.23 22.23 31.19
CA PRO A 75 5.25 21.66 32.06
C PRO A 75 4.60 20.67 33.04
N SER A 76 5.12 19.45 33.06
CA SER A 76 4.77 18.42 34.03
C SER A 76 5.48 18.68 35.36
N HIS A 77 4.83 19.43 36.25
CA HIS A 77 5.23 19.51 37.65
C HIS A 77 4.03 19.27 38.58
N SER A 78 3.98 18.10 39.21
CA SER A 78 4.32 17.98 40.64
C SER A 78 4.15 16.54 41.14
N ARG A 79 5.20 16.05 41.80
CA ARG A 79 5.10 14.98 42.80
C ARG A 79 4.53 15.59 44.08
N SER A 80 3.63 14.89 44.79
CA SER A 80 3.90 14.38 46.15
C SER A 80 2.65 13.87 46.90
N SER A 81 2.94 12.88 47.76
CA SER A 81 2.32 12.50 49.04
C SER A 81 0.89 11.92 49.11
N HIS A 82 0.87 10.61 49.37
CA HIS A 82 0.25 9.96 50.55
C HIS A 82 -1.02 10.57 51.15
N SER A 83 -2.13 9.81 51.13
CA SER A 83 -2.76 9.35 52.38
C SER A 83 -3.73 8.19 52.11
N ARG A 84 -3.70 7.20 53.01
CA ARG A 84 -4.68 6.12 53.12
C ARG A 84 -5.95 6.68 53.75
N SER A 85 -7.12 6.32 53.24
CA SER A 85 -8.27 6.07 54.11
C SER A 85 -9.26 5.09 53.49
N SER A 86 -9.70 4.21 54.37
CA SER A 86 -10.64 3.10 54.27
C SER A 86 -12.11 3.54 54.33
N HIS A 87 -13.01 2.57 54.11
CA HIS A 87 -14.49 2.57 54.28
C HIS A 87 -15.27 2.91 53.00
N SER A 88 -16.36 2.26 52.62
CA SER A 88 -17.11 1.08 53.09
C SER A 88 -18.22 0.84 52.06
N ARG A 89 -18.53 -0.41 51.73
CA ARG A 89 -19.75 -0.80 50.99
C ARG A 89 -21.00 -0.38 51.77
N PRO A 90 -22.15 -0.26 51.06
CA PRO A 90 -23.24 -1.16 51.43
C PRO A 90 -23.91 -1.85 50.24
N SER A 91 -24.57 -2.95 50.59
CA SER A 91 -25.26 -3.94 49.79
C SER A 91 -26.78 -3.72 49.72
N HIS A 92 -27.42 -4.52 48.86
CA HIS A 92 -28.86 -4.83 48.72
C HIS A 92 -29.66 -3.90 47.79
N SER A 93 -30.59 -4.37 46.95
CA SER A 93 -31.41 -5.58 46.99
C SER A 93 -31.91 -5.96 45.58
N ARG A 94 -32.32 -7.23 45.42
CA ARG A 94 -33.04 -7.79 44.27
C ARG A 94 -34.52 -7.45 44.35
N SER A 95 -35.18 -7.25 43.22
CA SER A 95 -36.58 -7.68 43.03
C SER A 95 -36.88 -7.97 41.55
N ASN A 96 -37.43 -9.17 41.31
CA ASN A 96 -37.97 -9.67 40.05
C ASN A 96 -39.15 -8.81 39.56
N GLY A 97 -39.33 -8.79 38.24
CA GLY A 97 -40.57 -8.38 37.57
C GLY A 97 -40.50 -8.70 36.08
N ALA A 98 -40.89 -9.92 35.71
CA ALA A 98 -41.16 -10.32 34.34
C ALA A 98 -42.55 -9.79 33.94
N ILE A 99 -42.66 -9.06 32.84
CA ILE A 99 -43.91 -8.83 32.12
C ILE A 99 -43.60 -8.90 30.62
N ASP A 100 -44.30 -9.82 29.97
CA ASP A 100 -44.32 -10.07 28.54
C ASP A 100 -44.83 -8.84 27.77
N GLY A 101 -44.12 -8.45 26.72
CA GLY A 101 -44.54 -7.43 25.76
C GLY A 101 -44.19 -7.88 24.34
N GLU A 102 -45.21 -7.99 23.49
CA GLU A 102 -45.14 -8.39 22.08
C GLU A 102 -44.11 -7.58 21.27
N PRO A 103 -43.44 -8.19 20.26
CA PRO A 103 -42.51 -7.47 19.41
C PRO A 103 -43.28 -6.57 18.42
N ALA A 104 -42.93 -5.28 18.43
CA ALA A 104 -43.38 -4.31 17.42
C ALA A 104 -42.96 -4.74 16.00
N PRO A 105 -43.74 -4.41 14.95
CA PRO A 105 -43.44 -4.83 13.60
C PRO A 105 -42.15 -4.16 13.12
N ALA A 106 -41.29 -4.96 12.48
CA ALA A 106 -40.04 -4.52 11.88
C ALA A 106 -40.30 -3.39 10.89
N GLY A 107 -39.95 -2.16 11.29
CA GLY A 107 -39.85 -1.04 10.38
C GLY A 107 -38.82 -1.37 9.30
N VAL A 108 -39.26 -1.41 8.05
CA VAL A 108 -38.38 -1.45 6.89
C VAL A 108 -37.55 -0.17 6.93
N ASN A 109 -36.32 -0.26 7.44
CA ASN A 109 -35.30 0.75 7.21
C ASN A 109 -35.03 0.76 5.71
N SER A 110 -35.75 1.60 4.97
CA SER A 110 -35.29 2.02 3.65
C SER A 110 -34.00 2.80 3.89
N ALA A 111 -32.86 2.13 3.75
CA ALA A 111 -31.58 2.81 3.67
C ALA A 111 -31.72 3.82 2.53
N VAL A 112 -31.76 5.11 2.89
CA VAL A 112 -31.58 6.18 1.91
C VAL A 112 -30.24 5.87 1.26
N ALA A 113 -30.24 5.61 -0.05
CA ALA A 113 -29.02 5.38 -0.78
C ALA A 113 -28.16 6.64 -0.63
N THR A 114 -27.18 6.58 0.27
CA THR A 114 -26.17 7.62 0.41
C THR A 114 -25.49 7.75 -0.94
N SER A 115 -25.43 8.97 -1.48
CA SER A 115 -24.72 9.21 -2.72
C SER A 115 -23.28 8.71 -2.58
N PRO A 116 -22.64 8.15 -3.63
CA PRO A 116 -21.21 7.86 -3.60
C PRO A 116 -20.37 9.06 -3.11
N PHE A 117 -20.87 10.29 -3.29
CA PHE A 117 -20.27 11.51 -2.76
C PHE A 117 -20.33 11.69 -1.25
N ASP A 118 -21.38 11.17 -0.59
CA ASP A 118 -21.51 11.28 0.86
C ASP A 118 -20.47 10.41 1.59
N GLN A 119 -19.74 9.57 0.84
CA GLN A 119 -18.74 8.64 1.36
C GLN A 119 -17.33 9.24 1.48
N GLN A 120 -17.03 10.38 0.84
CA GLN A 120 -15.73 11.04 0.98
C GLN A 120 -15.86 12.56 1.07
N THR A 121 -15.12 13.19 1.99
CA THR A 121 -15.18 14.64 2.23
C THR A 121 -13.89 15.38 1.91
N PHE A 122 -12.83 14.66 1.54
CA PHE A 122 -11.51 15.24 1.31
C PHE A 122 -11.40 15.95 -0.04
N TYR A 123 -12.09 15.47 -1.06
CA TYR A 123 -12.19 16.10 -2.39
C TYR A 123 -13.61 16.65 -2.60
N PRO A 124 -13.90 17.90 -2.24
CA PRO A 124 -15.17 18.51 -2.65
C PRO A 124 -15.29 18.55 -4.18
N PRO A 125 -16.49 18.68 -4.76
CA PRO A 125 -16.65 18.94 -6.18
C PRO A 125 -15.98 20.24 -6.62
N ALA A 126 -15.46 20.27 -7.85
CA ALA A 126 -14.80 21.44 -8.43
C ALA A 126 -15.75 22.63 -8.49
N GLN A 127 -15.37 23.75 -7.85
CA GLN A 127 -16.21 24.96 -7.85
C GLN A 127 -16.04 25.78 -9.13
N HIS A 128 -14.88 25.71 -9.79
CA HIS A 128 -14.56 26.40 -11.04
C HIS A 128 -13.40 25.71 -11.78
N SER A 129 -13.16 26.07 -13.05
CA SER A 129 -12.16 25.42 -13.93
C SER A 129 -10.71 25.50 -13.44
N HIS A 130 -10.39 26.47 -12.57
CA HIS A 130 -9.07 26.62 -11.96
C HIS A 130 -8.91 25.93 -10.60
N ASP A 131 -9.95 25.26 -10.10
CA ASP A 131 -9.87 24.52 -8.85
C ASP A 131 -8.97 23.29 -9.08
N ARG A 132 -8.10 23.00 -8.12
CA ARG A 132 -7.12 21.90 -8.15
C ARG A 132 -7.26 20.99 -6.94
N GLY A 133 -8.30 21.22 -6.12
CA GLY A 133 -8.56 20.45 -4.91
C GLY A 133 -7.52 20.71 -3.80
N PRO A 134 -7.39 19.78 -2.85
CA PRO A 134 -6.51 19.93 -1.70
C PRO A 134 -5.06 20.22 -2.07
N THR A 135 -4.39 21.06 -1.30
CA THR A 135 -2.96 21.36 -1.45
C THR A 135 -2.11 20.14 -1.07
N THR A 136 -0.86 20.12 -1.54
CA THR A 136 0.14 19.12 -1.12
C THR A 136 0.26 19.07 0.40
N GLY A 137 0.24 20.21 1.08
CA GLY A 137 0.27 20.27 2.54
C GLY A 137 -0.92 19.56 3.21
N GLN A 138 -2.14 19.74 2.70
CA GLN A 138 -3.32 19.04 3.22
C GLN A 138 -3.23 17.54 2.99
N ARG A 139 -2.77 17.11 1.80
CA ARG A 139 -2.54 15.71 1.45
C ARG A 139 -1.47 15.07 2.34
N SER A 140 -0.37 15.76 2.60
CA SER A 140 0.68 15.30 3.52
C SER A 140 0.18 15.17 4.97
N LYS A 141 -0.72 16.04 5.43
CA LYS A 141 -1.34 15.89 6.76
C LYS A 141 -2.22 14.64 6.83
N ALA A 142 -3.05 14.39 5.82
CA ALA A 142 -3.86 13.18 5.73
C ALA A 142 -2.97 11.92 5.67
N TYR A 143 -1.90 11.96 4.87
CA TYR A 143 -0.93 10.86 4.78
C TYR A 143 -0.38 10.47 6.16
N ARG A 144 -0.11 11.45 7.04
CA ARG A 144 0.42 11.23 8.40
C ARG A 144 -0.46 10.34 9.24
N ILE A 145 -1.76 10.58 9.15
CA ILE A 145 -2.77 9.96 9.99
C ILE A 145 -2.97 8.51 9.53
N HIS A 146 -3.15 8.31 8.23
CA HIS A 146 -3.55 7.00 7.72
C HIS A 146 -2.37 6.06 7.43
N ALA A 147 -1.22 6.57 6.97
CA ALA A 147 -0.10 5.71 6.55
C ALA A 147 0.49 4.95 7.74
N ALA A 148 0.62 5.63 8.90
CA ALA A 148 1.09 5.00 10.13
C ALA A 148 0.21 3.83 10.54
N LYS A 149 -1.12 4.00 10.53
CA LYS A 149 -2.08 2.95 10.89
C LYS A 149 -1.92 1.72 9.98
N LEU A 150 -1.98 1.89 8.67
CA LEU A 150 -1.88 0.77 7.73
C LEU A 150 -0.53 0.04 7.83
N ALA A 151 0.56 0.81 7.98
CA ALA A 151 1.89 0.25 8.16
C ALA A 151 2.00 -0.59 9.45
N ILE A 152 1.46 -0.10 10.56
CA ILE A 152 1.41 -0.80 11.84
C ILE A 152 0.59 -2.09 11.70
N ASP A 153 -0.61 -2.01 11.12
CA ASP A 153 -1.49 -3.17 10.95
C ASP A 153 -0.83 -4.26 10.10
N ALA A 154 -0.18 -3.90 8.99
CA ALA A 154 0.54 -4.85 8.14
C ALA A 154 1.73 -5.48 8.87
N ALA A 155 2.49 -4.69 9.64
CA ALA A 155 3.62 -5.19 10.42
C ALA A 155 3.17 -6.10 11.57
N MET A 156 2.07 -5.78 12.26
CA MET A 156 1.47 -6.62 13.29
C MET A 156 0.99 -7.95 12.71
N ASP A 157 0.34 -7.93 11.54
CA ASP A 157 -0.06 -9.14 10.83
C ASP A 157 1.17 -10.03 10.55
N ALA A 158 2.24 -9.46 9.98
CA ALA A 158 3.47 -10.21 9.70
C ALA A 158 4.11 -10.78 10.99
N LEU A 159 4.27 -9.97 12.04
CA LEU A 159 4.89 -10.41 13.30
C LEU A 159 4.06 -11.50 14.00
N SER A 160 2.74 -11.45 13.90
CA SER A 160 1.85 -12.47 14.46
C SER A 160 2.03 -13.85 13.81
N GLN A 161 2.50 -13.89 12.56
CA GLN A 161 2.68 -15.13 11.81
C GLN A 161 3.98 -15.89 12.15
N CYS A 162 5.05 -15.18 12.57
CA CYS A 162 6.38 -15.77 12.83
C CYS A 162 6.72 -15.99 14.32
N GLU A 163 5.79 -15.71 15.25
CA GLU A 163 5.92 -15.97 16.70
C GLU A 163 7.21 -15.42 17.34
N ILE A 164 7.77 -14.33 16.80
CA ILE A 164 8.94 -13.65 17.38
C ILE A 164 8.50 -12.41 18.17
N ALA A 165 9.30 -12.03 19.17
CA ALA A 165 9.11 -10.77 19.87
C ALA A 165 9.52 -9.59 18.98
N ALA A 166 8.69 -8.54 18.96
CA ALA A 166 8.94 -7.34 18.16
C ALA A 166 10.23 -6.60 18.56
N ASP A 167 10.62 -6.69 19.83
CA ASP A 167 11.88 -6.16 20.37
C ASP A 167 13.14 -6.88 19.85
N SER A 168 12.97 -7.96 19.08
CA SER A 168 14.07 -8.69 18.47
C SER A 168 14.38 -8.25 17.04
N ILE A 169 13.56 -7.38 16.45
CA ILE A 169 13.83 -6.78 15.14
C ILE A 169 15.05 -5.87 15.25
N THR A 170 16.04 -6.10 14.39
CA THR A 170 17.32 -5.36 14.41
C THR A 170 17.37 -4.28 13.33
N HIS A 171 16.64 -4.47 12.23
CA HIS A 171 16.60 -3.54 11.11
C HIS A 171 15.15 -3.28 10.67
N LEU A 172 14.84 -2.02 10.40
CA LEU A 172 13.57 -1.56 9.86
C LEU A 172 13.80 -0.89 8.51
N VAL A 173 13.20 -1.44 7.47
CA VAL A 173 13.18 -0.85 6.12
C VAL A 173 11.77 -0.36 5.84
N THR A 174 11.59 0.93 5.58
CA THR A 174 10.29 1.47 5.16
C THR A 174 10.34 1.86 3.68
N VAL A 175 9.22 1.72 2.99
CA VAL A 175 9.09 2.05 1.57
C VAL A 175 7.83 2.88 1.35
N SER A 176 7.97 4.03 0.70
CA SER A 176 6.83 4.80 0.19
C SER A 176 7.23 5.78 -0.91
N CYS A 177 6.34 6.05 -1.86
CA CYS A 177 6.47 7.16 -2.80
C CYS A 177 5.30 8.16 -2.72
N THR A 178 4.33 7.96 -1.84
CA THR A 178 3.11 8.79 -1.76
C THR A 178 3.09 9.76 -0.59
N GLY A 179 4.16 9.84 0.20
CA GLY A 179 4.30 10.89 1.21
C GLY A 179 5.68 10.92 1.86
N PHE A 180 6.09 12.13 2.29
CA PHE A 180 7.31 12.35 3.07
C PHE A 180 6.99 13.03 4.38
N GLN A 181 7.57 12.53 5.47
CA GLN A 181 7.37 13.05 6.81
C GLN A 181 8.62 12.87 7.65
N ALA A 182 8.87 13.85 8.52
CA ALA A 182 9.91 13.80 9.53
C ALA A 182 9.33 14.38 10.83
N PRO A 183 9.10 13.58 11.89
CA PRO A 183 9.30 12.12 11.98
C PRO A 183 8.41 11.31 11.01
N GLY A 184 8.92 10.18 10.51
CA GLY A 184 8.24 9.33 9.51
C GLY A 184 7.47 8.14 10.10
N VAL A 185 6.93 7.31 9.20
CA VAL A 185 6.21 6.06 9.53
C VAL A 185 7.10 5.09 10.35
N ASP A 186 8.40 5.13 10.12
CA ASP A 186 9.38 4.36 10.87
C ASP A 186 9.36 4.65 12.38
N VAL A 187 9.24 5.92 12.78
CA VAL A 187 9.13 6.29 14.20
C VAL A 187 7.80 5.83 14.80
N ALA A 188 6.70 5.90 14.03
CA ALA A 188 5.41 5.38 14.45
C ALA A 188 5.44 3.86 14.67
N LEU A 189 6.07 3.12 13.76
CA LEU A 189 6.27 1.67 13.86
C LEU A 189 7.08 1.30 15.10
N ILE A 190 8.18 2.00 15.39
CA ILE A 190 9.01 1.74 16.57
C ILE A 190 8.20 1.87 17.86
N SER A 191 7.47 2.98 18.00
CA SER A 191 6.69 3.24 19.20
C SER A 191 5.51 2.28 19.34
N ALA A 192 4.79 1.99 18.26
CA ALA A 192 3.55 1.19 18.32
C ALA A 192 3.81 -0.31 18.48
N LEU A 193 4.86 -0.82 17.85
CA LEU A 193 5.21 -2.24 17.89
C LEU A 193 6.14 -2.60 19.05
N GLY A 194 6.72 -1.60 19.73
CA GLY A 194 7.74 -1.83 20.76
C GLY A 194 9.06 -2.33 20.18
N LEU A 195 9.45 -1.85 18.99
CA LEU A 195 10.78 -2.14 18.43
C LEU A 195 11.86 -1.49 19.30
N PRO A 196 13.10 -1.99 19.30
CA PRO A 196 14.18 -1.36 20.05
C PRO A 196 14.40 0.08 19.58
N ALA A 197 14.62 1.01 20.51
CA ALA A 197 15.02 2.38 20.15
C ALA A 197 16.35 2.45 19.37
N THR A 198 17.13 1.37 19.42
CA THR A 198 18.39 1.17 18.71
C THR A 198 18.23 0.49 17.34
N VAL A 199 17.00 0.18 16.91
CA VAL A 199 16.77 -0.46 15.60
C VAL A 199 17.38 0.39 14.48
N SER A 200 18.11 -0.25 13.58
CA SER A 200 18.66 0.43 12.40
C SER A 200 17.51 0.76 11.44
N ARG A 201 17.47 1.98 10.90
CA ARG A 201 16.36 2.46 10.06
C ARG A 201 16.86 2.88 8.68
N THR A 202 16.21 2.38 7.65
CA THR A 202 16.41 2.83 6.26
C THR A 202 15.06 3.11 5.61
N HIS A 203 14.93 4.26 4.95
CA HIS A 203 13.75 4.60 4.17
C HIS A 203 14.09 4.58 2.66
N VAL A 204 13.30 3.83 1.90
CA VAL A 204 13.31 3.83 0.43
C VAL A 204 12.18 4.72 -0.04
N GLY A 205 12.52 5.99 -0.26
CA GLY A 205 11.58 7.02 -0.70
C GLY A 205 11.51 7.14 -2.21
N PHE A 206 10.32 7.43 -2.74
CA PHE A 206 10.11 8.01 -4.07
C PHE A 206 10.54 7.17 -5.29
N MET A 207 10.61 5.85 -5.13
CA MET A 207 10.98 4.94 -6.24
C MET A 207 9.77 4.41 -7.03
N GLY A 208 8.55 4.77 -6.66
CA GLY A 208 7.33 4.31 -7.34
C GLY A 208 7.02 2.83 -7.10
N CYS A 209 6.32 2.23 -8.07
CA CYS A 209 5.68 0.92 -7.94
C CYS A 209 6.63 -0.26 -7.69
N HIS A 210 7.92 -0.15 -8.03
CA HIS A 210 8.92 -1.20 -7.73
C HIS A 210 9.65 -0.98 -6.39
N GLY A 211 9.25 0.01 -5.59
CA GLY A 211 9.94 0.37 -4.35
C GLY A 211 10.11 -0.81 -3.38
N ALA A 212 9.14 -1.72 -3.30
CA ALA A 212 9.22 -2.88 -2.41
C ALA A 212 10.37 -3.83 -2.79
N ILE A 213 10.68 -3.99 -4.09
CA ILE A 213 11.80 -4.82 -4.56
C ILE A 213 13.15 -4.19 -4.15
N ASN A 214 13.23 -2.86 -4.15
CA ASN A 214 14.41 -2.14 -3.65
C ASN A 214 14.55 -2.28 -2.14
N GLY A 215 13.43 -2.22 -1.40
CA GLY A 215 13.41 -2.55 0.02
C GLY A 215 13.89 -3.97 0.29
N LEU A 216 13.44 -4.96 -0.49
CA LEU A 216 13.86 -6.36 -0.36
C LEU A 216 15.36 -6.53 -0.60
N ARG A 217 15.94 -5.81 -1.58
CA ARG A 217 17.39 -5.80 -1.82
C ARG A 217 18.16 -5.30 -0.60
N ILE A 218 17.70 -4.22 0.03
CA ILE A 218 18.31 -3.68 1.25
C ILE A 218 18.15 -4.67 2.41
N ALA A 219 16.96 -5.25 2.57
CA ALA A 219 16.70 -6.24 3.62
C ALA A 219 17.62 -7.45 3.48
N LYS A 220 17.79 -7.97 2.25
CA LYS A 220 18.75 -9.05 1.97
C LYS A 220 20.18 -8.63 2.27
N ALA A 221 20.59 -7.42 1.89
CA ALA A 221 21.93 -6.93 2.20
C ALA A 221 22.20 -6.87 3.72
N PHE A 222 21.22 -6.46 4.53
CA PHE A 222 21.34 -6.51 5.99
C PHE A 222 21.41 -7.95 6.50
N ALA A 223 20.52 -8.83 6.02
CA ALA A 223 20.52 -10.23 6.40
C ALA A 223 21.88 -10.88 6.11
N ASP A 224 22.42 -10.68 4.91
CA ASP A 224 23.66 -11.32 4.46
C ASP A 224 24.92 -10.72 5.15
N SER A 225 24.88 -9.47 5.62
CA SER A 225 26.05 -8.77 6.18
C SER A 225 26.13 -8.77 7.71
N VAL A 226 25.01 -8.92 8.41
CA VAL A 226 24.96 -8.83 9.87
C VAL A 226 24.49 -10.17 10.45
N PRO A 227 25.33 -10.87 11.23
CA PRO A 227 24.90 -12.06 11.97
C PRO A 227 23.65 -11.77 12.80
N ASP A 228 22.69 -12.68 12.78
CA ASP A 228 21.41 -12.58 13.49
C ASP A 228 20.50 -11.41 13.09
N ALA A 229 20.74 -10.77 11.93
CA ALA A 229 19.83 -9.74 11.43
C ALA A 229 18.40 -10.27 11.25
N ARG A 230 17.44 -9.55 11.84
CA ARG A 230 16.00 -9.74 11.68
C ARG A 230 15.45 -8.43 11.13
N VAL A 231 15.05 -8.48 9.87
CA VAL A 231 14.63 -7.30 9.13
C VAL A 231 13.11 -7.27 9.04
N LEU A 232 12.52 -6.16 9.47
CA LEU A 232 11.14 -5.81 9.17
C LEU A 232 11.14 -4.84 8.01
N LEU A 233 10.57 -5.25 6.88
CA LEU A 233 10.29 -4.37 5.74
C LEU A 233 8.82 -3.98 5.76
N VAL A 234 8.49 -2.70 5.61
CA VAL A 234 7.10 -2.21 5.52
C VAL A 234 6.97 -1.25 4.34
N ALA A 235 6.15 -1.62 3.35
CA ALA A 235 5.76 -0.76 2.25
C ALA A 235 4.34 -0.23 2.49
N VAL A 236 4.13 1.08 2.37
CA VAL A 236 2.82 1.72 2.55
C VAL A 236 2.63 2.82 1.51
N GLU A 237 1.46 2.82 0.89
CA GLU A 237 1.12 3.81 -0.12
C GLU A 237 -0.34 4.26 0.01
N LEU A 238 -0.54 5.57 -0.10
CA LEU A 238 -1.84 6.23 -0.08
C LEU A 238 -2.03 7.02 -1.37
N CYS A 239 -2.09 6.30 -2.49
CA CYS A 239 -2.18 6.91 -3.81
C CYS A 239 -3.47 7.72 -4.01
N SER A 240 -4.56 7.36 -3.32
CA SER A 240 -5.84 8.06 -3.38
C SER A 240 -5.73 9.52 -2.94
N LEU A 241 -4.79 9.86 -2.05
CA LEU A 241 -4.50 11.23 -1.63
C LEU A 241 -3.90 12.08 -2.76
N HIS A 242 -3.57 11.50 -3.90
CA HIS A 242 -3.00 12.18 -5.07
C HIS A 242 -3.92 12.11 -6.30
N GLN A 243 -5.23 11.96 -6.07
CA GLN A 243 -6.21 12.08 -7.15
C GLN A 243 -6.08 13.43 -7.85
N GLN A 244 -6.10 13.34 -9.18
CA GLN A 244 -6.04 14.46 -10.10
C GLN A 244 -7.40 15.14 -10.18
N TYR A 245 -7.38 16.46 -10.29
CA TYR A 245 -8.55 17.31 -10.23
C TYR A 245 -8.64 18.15 -11.52
N GLY A 246 -9.85 18.30 -12.07
CA GLY A 246 -10.03 18.84 -13.43
C GLY A 246 -9.67 17.84 -14.54
N TRP A 247 -9.94 18.22 -15.79
CA TRP A 247 -9.73 17.33 -16.93
C TRP A 247 -8.29 17.38 -17.43
N ASN A 248 -7.60 16.24 -17.41
CA ASN A 248 -6.37 16.04 -18.13
C ASN A 248 -6.32 14.59 -18.64
N HIS A 249 -6.34 14.43 -19.96
CA HIS A 249 -6.36 13.13 -20.61
C HIS A 249 -5.19 12.23 -20.19
N ASP A 250 -3.99 12.80 -20.07
CA ASP A 250 -2.77 12.04 -19.83
C ASP A 250 -2.64 11.61 -18.36
N ARG A 251 -3.41 12.24 -17.47
CA ARG A 251 -3.33 12.01 -16.04
C ARG A 251 -4.53 11.23 -15.49
N ILE A 252 -5.67 11.22 -16.18
CA ILE A 252 -6.91 10.61 -15.67
C ILE A 252 -6.84 9.08 -15.50
N VAL A 253 -5.92 8.41 -16.21
CA VAL A 253 -5.69 6.97 -16.09
C VAL A 253 -5.24 6.60 -14.67
N SER A 254 -4.42 7.45 -14.03
CA SER A 254 -3.96 7.25 -12.65
C SER A 254 -5.14 7.18 -11.68
N ASN A 255 -6.11 8.10 -11.80
CA ASN A 255 -7.32 8.12 -10.99
C ASN A 255 -8.14 6.84 -11.09
N ALA A 256 -8.06 6.10 -12.20
CA ALA A 256 -8.82 4.87 -12.42
C ALA A 256 -8.13 3.61 -11.87
N LEU A 257 -6.81 3.65 -11.66
CA LEU A 257 -6.00 2.47 -11.29
C LEU A 257 -5.62 2.45 -9.82
N PHE A 258 -5.16 3.60 -9.31
CA PHE A 258 -4.43 3.59 -8.04
C PHE A 258 -5.33 3.46 -6.80
N ALA A 259 -4.84 2.78 -5.80
CA ALA A 259 -5.50 2.51 -4.53
C ALA A 259 -4.51 2.65 -3.37
N ASP A 260 -5.00 2.39 -2.15
CA ASP A 260 -4.21 2.49 -0.93
C ASP A 260 -4.00 1.12 -0.29
N GLY A 261 -2.85 0.93 0.35
CA GLY A 261 -2.57 -0.29 1.10
C GLY A 261 -1.17 -0.31 1.71
N ALA A 262 -0.93 -1.33 2.53
CA ALA A 262 0.37 -1.61 3.11
C ALA A 262 0.66 -3.10 3.14
N ALA A 263 1.93 -3.46 3.03
CA ALA A 263 2.41 -4.82 3.18
C ALA A 263 3.73 -4.83 3.96
N ALA A 264 3.94 -5.88 4.76
CA ALA A 264 5.13 -6.04 5.57
C ALA A 264 5.73 -7.44 5.41
N ILE A 265 7.05 -7.52 5.52
CA ILE A 265 7.82 -8.76 5.46
C ILE A 265 8.74 -8.84 6.69
N VAL A 266 8.84 -10.02 7.27
CA VAL A 266 9.88 -10.35 8.25
C VAL A 266 10.84 -11.35 7.63
N GLY A 267 12.14 -11.04 7.63
CA GLY A 267 13.18 -11.90 7.04
C GLY A 267 14.48 -11.96 7.82
N SER A 268 15.23 -13.05 7.64
CA SER A 268 16.59 -13.27 8.17
C SER A 268 17.35 -14.33 7.37
N VAL A 269 18.62 -14.59 7.68
CA VAL A 269 19.39 -15.69 7.06
C VAL A 269 18.97 -17.07 7.61
N GLY A 270 18.87 -17.18 8.93
CA GLY A 270 18.43 -18.41 9.60
C GLY A 270 16.90 -18.52 9.69
N GLU A 271 16.41 -19.71 10.05
CA GLU A 271 15.03 -19.86 10.52
C GLU A 271 14.86 -19.11 11.84
N ILE A 272 13.73 -18.42 12.00
CA ILE A 272 13.35 -17.80 13.27
C ILE A 272 11.93 -18.26 13.63
N GLY A 273 11.67 -18.42 14.92
CA GLY A 273 10.40 -18.97 15.39
C GLY A 273 10.27 -20.48 15.13
N ARG A 274 9.04 -20.98 15.14
CA ARG A 274 8.73 -22.42 15.02
C ARG A 274 8.32 -22.85 13.62
N ARG A 275 7.87 -21.91 12.79
CA ARG A 275 7.43 -22.17 11.41
C ARG A 275 8.62 -22.11 10.48
N GLN A 276 8.67 -23.05 9.54
CA GLN A 276 9.63 -22.97 8.45
C GLN A 276 9.23 -21.86 7.49
N SER A 277 10.24 -21.11 7.05
CA SER A 277 10.10 -20.10 6.01
C SER A 277 9.49 -20.72 4.74
N ALA A 278 8.49 -20.06 4.18
CA ALA A 278 7.80 -20.55 2.98
C ALA A 278 8.65 -20.38 1.71
N ILE A 279 9.53 -19.37 1.69
CA ILE A 279 10.33 -19.03 0.53
C ILE A 279 11.61 -18.29 0.94
N GLU A 280 12.65 -18.38 0.12
CA GLU A 280 13.90 -17.64 0.32
C GLU A 280 14.21 -16.68 -0.84
N LEU A 281 14.48 -15.42 -0.53
CA LEU A 281 15.02 -14.44 -1.48
C LEU A 281 16.49 -14.75 -1.79
N GLN A 282 16.74 -15.19 -3.02
CA GLN A 282 18.05 -15.62 -3.51
C GLN A 282 18.86 -14.48 -4.09
N ASP A 283 18.28 -13.73 -5.04
CA ASP A 283 18.95 -12.64 -5.74
C ASP A 283 17.96 -11.55 -6.19
N SER A 284 18.49 -10.38 -6.56
CA SER A 284 17.70 -9.27 -7.11
C SER A 284 18.42 -8.58 -8.27
N TYR A 285 17.66 -7.98 -9.17
CA TYR A 285 18.16 -7.30 -10.37
C TYR A 285 17.55 -5.92 -10.54
N SER A 286 18.31 -5.00 -11.11
CA SER A 286 17.91 -3.63 -11.40
C SER A 286 18.41 -3.26 -12.79
N LEU A 287 17.55 -2.61 -13.57
CA LEU A 287 17.86 -2.09 -14.90
C LEU A 287 17.14 -0.75 -15.10
N ILE A 288 17.89 0.28 -15.48
CA ILE A 288 17.32 1.46 -16.13
C ILE A 288 17.28 1.19 -17.62
N ILE A 289 16.09 1.28 -18.23
CA ILE A 289 15.95 1.10 -19.68
C ILE A 289 16.46 2.39 -20.35
N PRO A 290 17.50 2.33 -21.20
CA PRO A 290 18.13 3.54 -21.72
C PRO A 290 17.18 4.42 -22.53
N ASN A 291 17.29 5.74 -22.36
CA ASN A 291 16.53 6.75 -23.12
C ASN A 291 15.01 6.68 -22.89
N THR A 292 14.58 6.33 -21.68
CA THR A 292 13.16 6.22 -21.31
C THR A 292 12.77 7.04 -20.07
N GLU A 293 13.63 7.98 -19.67
CA GLU A 293 13.50 8.81 -18.46
C GLU A 293 12.17 9.57 -18.43
N ALA A 294 11.73 10.05 -19.59
CA ALA A 294 10.48 10.81 -19.73
C ALA A 294 9.22 9.94 -19.82
N MET A 295 9.33 8.61 -19.82
CA MET A 295 8.18 7.71 -20.07
C MET A 295 7.27 7.56 -18.86
N MET A 296 7.79 7.81 -17.66
CA MET A 296 7.03 7.76 -16.42
C MET A 296 7.67 8.71 -15.41
N SER A 297 6.90 9.68 -14.92
CA SER A 297 7.35 10.60 -13.88
C SER A 297 6.40 10.64 -12.70
N TRP A 298 6.94 11.02 -11.55
CA TRP A 298 6.22 11.26 -10.31
C TRP A 298 6.79 12.52 -9.69
N GLU A 299 6.07 13.63 -9.86
CA GLU A 299 6.55 14.98 -9.55
C GLU A 299 5.77 15.58 -8.39
N ILE A 300 6.44 16.34 -7.52
CA ILE A 300 5.77 17.02 -6.41
C ILE A 300 5.26 18.37 -6.91
N GLY A 301 3.93 18.51 -7.01
CA GLY A 301 3.27 19.77 -7.31
C GLY A 301 2.74 20.49 -6.07
N ASP A 302 1.99 21.57 -6.28
CA ASP A 302 1.36 22.35 -5.20
C ASP A 302 0.04 21.72 -4.68
N HIS A 303 -0.56 20.83 -5.49
CA HIS A 303 -1.85 20.18 -5.21
C HIS A 303 -1.78 18.66 -5.25
N GLY A 304 -0.69 18.09 -4.73
CA GLY A 304 -0.42 16.67 -4.70
C GLY A 304 0.73 16.28 -5.62
N TYR A 305 0.94 14.99 -5.75
CA TYR A 305 1.95 14.43 -6.62
C TYR A 305 1.33 14.14 -8.00
N GLU A 306 2.06 14.49 -9.04
CA GLU A 306 1.61 14.46 -10.42
C GLU A 306 2.27 13.28 -11.13
N MET A 307 1.45 12.33 -11.57
CA MET A 307 1.93 11.24 -12.42
C MET A 307 1.83 11.63 -13.89
N PHE A 308 2.91 11.39 -14.61
CA PHE A 308 2.85 11.22 -16.05
C PHE A 308 3.15 9.76 -16.40
N LEU A 309 2.37 9.21 -17.34
CA LEU A 309 2.57 7.85 -17.84
C LEU A 309 2.37 7.83 -19.36
N SER A 310 3.45 7.61 -20.10
CA SER A 310 3.38 7.48 -21.55
C SER A 310 2.61 6.23 -21.97
N ALA A 311 1.80 6.35 -23.03
CA ALA A 311 1.09 5.23 -23.64
C ALA A 311 2.02 4.18 -24.28
N GLU A 312 3.30 4.51 -24.46
CA GLU A 312 4.37 3.67 -25.02
C GLU A 312 5.00 2.71 -24.00
N VAL A 313 4.81 2.94 -22.69
CA VAL A 313 5.41 2.12 -21.62
C VAL A 313 5.17 0.62 -21.80
N PRO A 314 3.95 0.13 -22.14
CA PRO A 314 3.73 -1.29 -22.37
C PRO A 314 4.61 -1.88 -23.50
N ASP A 315 4.83 -1.14 -24.58
CA ASP A 315 5.63 -1.63 -25.70
C ASP A 315 7.12 -1.60 -25.37
N ILE A 316 7.59 -0.61 -24.61
CA ILE A 316 8.97 -0.59 -24.10
C ILE A 316 9.24 -1.83 -23.22
N ILE A 317 8.32 -2.13 -22.28
CA ILE A 317 8.40 -3.31 -21.42
C ILE A 317 8.44 -4.59 -22.25
N ARG A 318 7.57 -4.70 -23.26
CA ARG A 318 7.46 -5.86 -24.14
C ARG A 318 8.79 -6.22 -24.80
N HIS A 319 9.56 -5.21 -25.24
CA HIS A 319 10.82 -5.42 -25.95
C HIS A 319 12.03 -5.62 -25.01
N ALA A 320 12.04 -4.96 -23.84
CA ALA A 320 13.21 -4.97 -22.96
C ALA A 320 13.27 -6.19 -22.01
N THR A 321 12.11 -6.72 -21.60
CA THR A 321 12.03 -7.62 -20.43
C THR A 321 12.71 -8.97 -20.63
N ASN A 322 12.47 -9.65 -21.75
CA ASN A 322 12.93 -11.03 -21.95
C ASN A 322 14.46 -11.15 -21.94
N ASP A 323 15.13 -10.33 -22.76
CA ASP A 323 16.59 -10.35 -22.91
C ASP A 323 17.29 -9.99 -21.58
N ALA A 324 16.78 -8.96 -20.89
CA ALA A 324 17.33 -8.53 -19.60
C ALA A 324 17.22 -9.61 -18.52
N LEU A 325 16.03 -10.22 -18.35
CA LEU A 325 15.84 -11.28 -17.35
C LEU A 325 16.60 -12.55 -17.72
N SER A 326 16.64 -12.94 -18.99
CA SER A 326 17.41 -14.12 -19.45
C SER A 326 18.90 -13.98 -19.15
N LYS A 327 19.48 -12.81 -19.42
CA LYS A 327 20.89 -12.51 -19.11
C LYS A 327 21.18 -12.51 -17.62
N TRP A 328 20.25 -12.03 -16.80
CA TRP A 328 20.40 -12.04 -15.35
C TRP A 328 20.31 -13.47 -14.78
N LEU A 329 19.26 -14.23 -15.12
CA LEU A 329 19.05 -15.59 -14.63
C LEU A 329 20.20 -16.54 -15.02
N ALA A 330 20.78 -16.36 -16.21
CA ALA A 330 21.91 -17.16 -16.66
C ALA A 330 23.13 -17.07 -15.72
N LYS A 331 23.31 -15.97 -14.97
CA LYS A 331 24.40 -15.83 -13.99
C LYS A 331 24.29 -16.82 -12.83
N SER A 332 23.07 -17.28 -12.54
CA SER A 332 22.77 -18.26 -11.50
C SER A 332 22.43 -19.64 -12.07
N GLY A 333 22.71 -19.87 -13.36
CA GLY A 333 22.43 -21.14 -14.04
C GLY A 333 20.95 -21.43 -14.27
N LEU A 334 20.08 -20.41 -14.20
CA LEU A 334 18.64 -20.52 -14.43
C LEU A 334 18.25 -19.98 -15.80
N THR A 335 17.10 -20.44 -16.28
CA THR A 335 16.42 -19.97 -17.49
C THR A 335 14.99 -19.54 -17.15
N LEU A 336 14.34 -18.79 -18.06
CA LEU A 336 12.94 -18.41 -17.87
C LEU A 336 12.01 -19.63 -17.75
N SER A 337 12.35 -20.76 -18.40
CA SER A 337 11.59 -22.01 -18.29
C SER A 337 11.70 -22.71 -16.93
N ASP A 338 12.67 -22.35 -16.11
CA ASP A 338 12.81 -22.90 -14.76
C ASP A 338 11.84 -22.22 -13.77
N ILE A 339 11.38 -21.01 -14.08
CA ILE A 339 10.47 -20.24 -13.23
C ILE A 339 9.10 -20.90 -13.18
N ARG A 340 8.60 -21.13 -11.96
CA ARG A 340 7.34 -21.83 -11.70
C ARG A 340 6.20 -20.91 -11.30
N SER A 341 6.52 -19.73 -10.78
CA SER A 341 5.54 -18.75 -10.31
C SER A 341 5.99 -17.33 -10.63
N TRP A 342 5.03 -16.44 -10.90
CA TRP A 342 5.28 -15.09 -11.38
C TRP A 342 4.54 -14.04 -10.53
N ALA A 343 5.27 -13.35 -9.65
CA ALA A 343 4.77 -12.22 -8.89
C ALA A 343 4.97 -10.91 -9.69
N ILE A 344 4.16 -10.72 -10.73
CA ILE A 344 4.23 -9.53 -11.59
C ILE A 344 3.45 -8.39 -10.97
N HIS A 345 4.09 -7.25 -10.72
CA HIS A 345 3.41 -6.04 -10.25
C HIS A 345 2.34 -5.60 -11.28
N PRO A 346 1.05 -5.54 -10.89
CA PRO A 346 0.00 -5.18 -11.81
C PRO A 346 -0.16 -3.66 -11.91
N GLY A 347 0.74 -3.02 -12.64
CA GLY A 347 0.68 -1.57 -12.88
C GLY A 347 -0.62 -1.13 -13.58
N GLY A 348 -1.18 -2.04 -14.37
CA GLY A 348 -2.46 -1.96 -15.08
C GLY A 348 -2.58 -3.16 -16.02
N PRO A 349 -3.73 -3.36 -16.68
CA PRO A 349 -3.95 -4.54 -17.51
C PRO A 349 -2.96 -4.61 -18.69
N ARG A 350 -2.66 -3.47 -19.32
CA ARG A 350 -1.68 -3.39 -20.42
C ARG A 350 -0.25 -3.76 -20.01
N ILE A 351 0.13 -3.54 -18.75
CA ILE A 351 1.44 -3.92 -18.23
C ILE A 351 1.52 -5.44 -18.07
N LEU A 352 0.45 -6.06 -17.54
CA LEU A 352 0.35 -7.51 -17.42
C LEU A 352 0.37 -8.18 -18.80
N ASP A 353 -0.36 -7.61 -19.77
CA ASP A 353 -0.38 -8.12 -21.14
C ASP A 353 1.01 -8.00 -21.80
N ALA A 354 1.71 -6.88 -21.63
CA ALA A 354 3.08 -6.71 -22.11
C ALA A 354 4.06 -7.73 -21.51
N CYS A 355 3.96 -8.00 -20.20
CA CYS A 355 4.76 -9.04 -19.55
C CYS A 355 4.41 -10.44 -20.05
N SER A 356 3.11 -10.72 -20.25
CA SER A 356 2.62 -11.98 -20.80
C SER A 356 3.27 -12.28 -22.14
N ASP A 357 3.26 -11.30 -23.03
CA ASP A 357 3.80 -11.46 -24.38
C ASP A 357 5.33 -11.53 -24.38
N ALA A 358 6.00 -10.71 -23.56
CA ALA A 358 7.47 -10.72 -23.48
C ALA A 358 8.03 -12.04 -22.94
N LEU A 359 7.34 -12.64 -21.96
CA LEU A 359 7.81 -13.80 -21.22
C LEU A 359 7.08 -15.09 -21.61
N ASN A 360 6.17 -15.01 -22.60
CA ASN A 360 5.33 -16.11 -23.05
C ASN A 360 4.51 -16.75 -21.92
N LEU A 361 3.99 -15.92 -21.01
CA LEU A 361 3.20 -16.36 -19.86
C LEU A 361 1.79 -16.76 -20.28
N GLN A 362 1.27 -17.77 -19.60
CA GLN A 362 -0.11 -18.22 -19.73
C GLN A 362 -1.02 -17.42 -18.81
N ALA A 363 -2.34 -17.49 -19.06
CA ALA A 363 -3.33 -16.81 -18.22
C ALA A 363 -3.24 -17.18 -16.73
N CYS A 364 -2.93 -18.45 -16.43
CA CYS A 364 -2.76 -18.94 -15.06
C CYS A 364 -1.53 -18.35 -14.34
N ASP A 365 -0.48 -17.97 -15.07
CA ASP A 365 0.73 -17.38 -14.48
C ASP A 365 0.47 -15.97 -13.95
N LEU A 366 -0.53 -15.29 -14.54
CA LEU A 366 -0.92 -13.92 -14.17
C LEU A 366 -2.18 -13.88 -13.29
N GLU A 367 -2.71 -15.03 -12.88
CA GLU A 367 -3.97 -15.12 -12.13
C GLU A 367 -3.94 -14.29 -10.84
N SER A 368 -2.92 -14.49 -9.98
CA SER A 368 -2.76 -13.71 -8.74
C SER A 368 -2.55 -12.22 -8.99
N SER A 369 -1.78 -11.87 -10.04
CA SER A 369 -1.54 -10.47 -10.40
C SER A 369 -2.83 -9.76 -10.84
N ARG A 370 -3.65 -10.43 -11.67
CA ARG A 370 -4.95 -9.92 -12.12
C ARG A 370 -5.98 -9.90 -10.98
N SER A 371 -5.97 -10.91 -10.11
CA SER A 371 -6.85 -11.00 -8.93
C SER A 371 -6.61 -9.82 -7.97
N VAL A 372 -5.35 -9.56 -7.61
CA VAL A 372 -4.99 -8.41 -6.75
C VAL A 372 -5.39 -7.09 -7.41
N LEU A 373 -5.08 -6.88 -8.70
CA LEU A 373 -5.53 -5.68 -9.41
C LEU A 373 -7.05 -5.53 -9.39
N SER A 374 -7.77 -6.63 -9.59
CA SER A 374 -9.22 -6.62 -9.62
C SER A 374 -9.85 -6.25 -8.28
N ARG A 375 -9.34 -6.79 -7.17
CA ARG A 375 -9.94 -6.62 -5.84
C ARG A 375 -9.45 -5.37 -5.12
N CYS A 376 -8.19 -5.00 -5.34
CA CYS A 376 -7.51 -3.96 -4.56
C CYS A 376 -7.17 -2.72 -5.38
N GLY A 377 -7.03 -2.83 -6.71
CA GLY A 377 -6.41 -1.80 -7.54
C GLY A 377 -4.88 -1.82 -7.46
N ASN A 378 -4.24 -0.81 -8.06
CA ASN A 378 -2.79 -0.64 -7.99
C ASN A 378 -2.42 0.18 -6.74
N MET A 379 -1.90 -0.46 -5.71
CA MET A 379 -1.46 0.21 -4.48
C MET A 379 0.00 0.70 -4.56
N SER A 380 0.58 0.85 -5.76
CA SER A 380 2.01 1.14 -5.96
C SER A 380 2.90 0.05 -5.31
N SER A 381 3.93 0.42 -4.55
CA SER A 381 4.97 -0.48 -4.03
C SER A 381 4.49 -1.74 -3.27
N PRO A 382 3.50 -1.71 -2.35
CA PRO A 382 3.02 -2.91 -1.65
C PRO A 382 2.31 -3.92 -2.55
N THR A 383 1.81 -3.51 -3.74
CA THR A 383 0.98 -4.37 -4.59
C THR A 383 1.68 -5.68 -4.96
N VAL A 384 2.98 -5.64 -5.24
CA VAL A 384 3.73 -6.84 -5.62
C VAL A 384 3.88 -7.82 -4.45
N LEU A 385 3.85 -7.32 -3.21
CA LEU A 385 3.86 -8.16 -2.01
C LEU A 385 2.50 -8.83 -1.75
N PHE A 386 1.39 -8.17 -2.11
CA PHE A 386 0.07 -8.82 -2.13
C PHE A 386 0.03 -9.96 -3.15
N VAL A 387 0.62 -9.77 -4.34
CA VAL A 387 0.71 -10.84 -5.35
C VAL A 387 1.55 -12.00 -4.82
N LEU A 388 2.71 -11.72 -4.21
CA LEU A 388 3.53 -12.76 -3.59
C LEU A 388 2.76 -13.51 -2.51
N LYS A 389 2.03 -12.80 -1.64
CA LYS A 389 1.19 -13.42 -0.60
C LYS A 389 0.16 -14.38 -1.20
N GLU A 390 -0.57 -13.95 -2.24
CA GLU A 390 -1.58 -14.77 -2.88
C GLU A 390 -0.98 -16.04 -3.53
N LEU A 391 0.23 -15.95 -4.09
CA LEU A 391 0.96 -17.12 -4.60
C LEU A 391 1.37 -18.09 -3.48
N LEU A 392 1.88 -17.57 -2.36
CA LEU A 392 2.31 -18.37 -1.21
C LEU A 392 1.10 -19.06 -0.54
N ASP A 393 0.01 -18.33 -0.33
CA ASP A 393 -1.23 -18.87 0.24
C ASP A 393 -1.86 -19.95 -0.67
N ALA A 394 -1.68 -19.84 -1.99
CA ALA A 394 -2.09 -20.85 -2.96
C ALA A 394 -1.11 -22.05 -3.09
N GLY A 395 -0.02 -22.08 -2.30
CA GLY A 395 0.96 -23.16 -2.32
C GLY A 395 1.71 -23.29 -3.65
N ARG A 396 1.86 -22.18 -4.40
CA ARG A 396 2.54 -22.20 -5.70
C ARG A 396 4.03 -22.49 -5.52
N SER A 397 4.59 -23.25 -6.46
CA SER A 397 5.96 -23.75 -6.37
C SER A 397 6.99 -22.67 -6.70
N ALA A 398 8.14 -22.74 -6.06
CA ALA A 398 9.34 -22.00 -6.46
C ALA A 398 10.08 -22.74 -7.60
N PRO A 399 11.00 -22.08 -8.35
CA PRO A 399 11.40 -20.68 -8.22
C PRO A 399 10.28 -19.68 -8.56
N THR A 400 10.15 -18.63 -7.75
CA THR A 400 9.19 -17.53 -7.97
C THR A 400 9.93 -16.28 -8.42
N LEU A 401 9.60 -15.74 -9.59
CA LEU A 401 10.15 -14.47 -10.07
C LEU A 401 9.19 -13.33 -9.76
N MET A 402 9.68 -12.32 -9.07
CA MET A 402 8.99 -11.06 -8.81
C MET A 402 9.50 -9.98 -9.76
N LEU A 403 8.59 -9.20 -10.35
CA LEU A 403 8.92 -8.17 -11.35
C LEU A 403 8.10 -6.91 -11.14
N GLY A 404 8.74 -5.74 -11.20
CA GLY A 404 8.07 -4.44 -11.12
C GLY A 404 8.73 -3.39 -11.97
N PHE A 405 7.95 -2.38 -12.34
CA PHE A 405 8.37 -1.24 -13.16
C PHE A 405 8.02 0.08 -12.47
N GLY A 406 8.78 1.13 -12.73
CA GLY A 406 8.64 2.43 -12.07
C GLY A 406 9.39 3.53 -12.82
N PRO A 407 9.37 4.79 -12.32
CA PRO A 407 10.02 5.92 -12.97
C PRO A 407 11.50 5.64 -13.33
N GLY A 408 11.87 5.93 -14.59
CA GLY A 408 13.22 5.63 -15.11
C GLY A 408 13.30 5.47 -16.64
N LEU A 409 12.43 4.75 -17.34
CA LEU A 409 11.63 3.61 -16.89
C LEU A 409 12.58 2.54 -16.34
N ALA A 410 12.39 2.22 -15.06
CA ALA A 410 13.20 1.23 -14.37
C ALA A 410 12.47 -0.11 -14.29
N MET A 411 13.24 -1.19 -14.37
CA MET A 411 12.80 -2.56 -14.15
C MET A 411 13.56 -3.16 -12.97
N GLU A 412 12.81 -3.65 -11.99
CA GLU A 412 13.35 -4.29 -10.80
C GLU A 412 12.80 -5.71 -10.70
N ALA A 413 13.68 -6.66 -10.37
CA ALA A 413 13.28 -8.05 -10.23
C ALA A 413 13.90 -8.70 -8.98
N ALA A 414 13.27 -9.76 -8.51
CA ALA A 414 13.77 -10.62 -7.44
C ALA A 414 13.42 -12.08 -7.74
N ILE A 415 14.32 -12.99 -7.39
CA ILE A 415 14.12 -14.43 -7.55
C ILE A 415 14.12 -15.10 -6.19
N PHE A 416 13.11 -15.93 -5.99
CA PHE A 416 12.89 -16.65 -4.75
C PHE A 416 12.90 -18.16 -4.98
N SER A 417 13.41 -18.94 -4.02
CA SER A 417 13.50 -20.41 -4.05
C SER A 417 12.67 -21.10 -2.98
#